data_AF-F4XLM5-F1
#
_entry.id   AF-F4XLM5-F1
#
_cell.length_a   1.000
_cell.length_b   1.000
_cell.length_c   1.000
_cell.angle_alpha   90.00
_cell.angle_beta   90.00
_cell.angle_gamma   90.00
#
_symmetry.space_group_name_H-M   'P 1'
#
loop_
_entity.id
_entity.type
_entity.pdbx_description
1 polymer ?
#
loop_
_entity_poly.entity_id
_entity_poly.type
_entity_poly.pdbx_seq_one_letter_code
_entity_poly.pdbx_strand_id
1 'polypeptide(L)'
;MAEQAQLSTAEAFERAAPTTLVGAALFFSCLGGSVATVVSEREQHMLKRLFLSPLGGISYFLGIFLAHSCIGTGQALVVYTIAAFLGARFQGSVLLGILIIFLSIIAYVGVGFFLGTQLARRTEDVNALVGTFGVPLLILGGAFLPTALFPEQLLEIAKFNPIYHMNEALLGVWADGNSLVQIESHFWFLFGFSSVMVIVGWLSYQGMVRVERRL
;
A
#
# COMPACT_ATOMS: atom_id res chain seq x y z
N MET A 1 6.11 -37.15 7.59
CA MET A 1 6.62 -36.10 6.68
C MET A 1 5.53 -35.14 6.23
N ALA A 2 4.40 -35.62 5.68
CA ALA A 2 3.28 -34.73 5.29
C ALA A 2 2.68 -33.92 6.46
N GLU A 3 2.56 -34.53 7.64
CA GLU A 3 2.00 -33.89 8.84
C GLU A 3 2.90 -32.78 9.43
N GLN A 4 4.23 -32.96 9.40
CA GLN A 4 5.19 -31.92 9.81
C GLN A 4 5.25 -30.76 8.83
N ALA A 5 5.15 -31.03 7.52
CA ALA A 5 5.06 -29.99 6.51
C ALA A 5 3.75 -29.18 6.66
N GLN A 6 2.64 -29.84 6.98
CA GLN A 6 1.35 -29.17 7.24
C GLN A 6 1.39 -28.26 8.47
N LEU A 7 2.00 -28.72 9.58
CA LEU A 7 2.17 -27.88 10.78
C LEU A 7 3.02 -26.64 10.48
N SER A 8 4.14 -26.79 9.76
CA SER A 8 4.99 -25.66 9.35
C SER A 8 4.26 -24.66 8.45
N THR A 9 3.41 -25.14 7.53
CA THR A 9 2.61 -24.23 6.70
C THR A 9 1.55 -23.49 7.51
N ALA A 10 0.88 -24.15 8.45
CA ALA A 10 -0.15 -23.53 9.29
C ALA A 10 0.44 -22.39 10.14
N GLU A 11 1.60 -22.62 10.75
CA GLU A 11 2.33 -21.61 11.52
C GLU A 11 2.72 -20.41 10.66
N ALA A 12 3.15 -20.63 9.41
CA ALA A 12 3.49 -19.54 8.50
C ALA A 12 2.27 -18.65 8.20
N PHE A 13 1.09 -19.24 8.00
CA PHE A 13 -0.14 -18.48 7.78
C PHE A 13 -0.59 -17.72 9.04
N GLU A 14 -0.56 -18.36 10.22
CA GLU A 14 -0.97 -17.73 11.48
C GLU A 14 -0.11 -16.50 11.79
N ARG A 15 1.20 -16.62 11.61
CA ARG A 15 2.14 -15.52 11.86
C ARG A 15 2.00 -14.39 10.84
N ALA A 16 1.79 -14.73 9.57
CA ALA A 16 1.65 -13.74 8.49
C ALA A 16 0.29 -13.02 8.51
N ALA A 17 -0.78 -13.67 8.99
CA ALA A 17 -2.16 -13.21 8.84
C ALA A 17 -2.40 -11.74 9.26
N PRO A 18 -1.95 -11.25 10.44
CA PRO A 18 -2.19 -9.86 10.81
C PRO A 18 -1.55 -8.88 9.82
N THR A 19 -0.32 -9.17 9.38
CA THR A 19 0.46 -8.30 8.50
C THR A 19 -0.08 -8.31 7.08
N THR A 20 -0.46 -9.47 6.56
CA THR A 20 -1.03 -9.61 5.21
C THR A 20 -2.43 -9.02 5.12
N LEU A 21 -3.22 -9.07 6.20
CA LEU A 21 -4.51 -8.38 6.30
C LEU A 21 -4.36 -6.86 6.26
N VAL A 22 -3.38 -6.30 7.00
CA VAL A 22 -3.04 -4.87 6.87
C VAL A 22 -2.54 -4.56 5.46
N GLY A 23 -1.68 -5.43 4.91
CA GLY A 23 -1.32 -5.56 3.49
C GLY A 23 -2.44 -5.26 2.54
N ALA A 24 -3.40 -6.17 2.51
CA ALA A 24 -4.54 -6.12 1.63
C ALA A 24 -5.44 -4.90 1.92
N ALA A 25 -5.68 -4.57 3.18
CA ALA A 25 -6.52 -3.44 3.56
C ALA A 25 -5.97 -2.12 3.04
N LEU A 26 -4.67 -1.86 3.28
CA LEU A 26 -3.97 -0.66 2.80
C LEU A 26 -3.87 -0.63 1.28
N PHE A 27 -3.68 -1.78 0.64
CA PHE A 27 -3.68 -1.85 -0.81
C PHE A 27 -5.04 -1.39 -1.38
N PHE A 28 -6.14 -1.98 -0.94
CA PHE A 28 -7.46 -1.65 -1.49
C PHE A 28 -7.88 -0.22 -1.13
N SER A 29 -7.60 0.24 0.10
CA SER A 29 -7.94 1.59 0.52
C SER A 29 -7.02 2.63 -0.10
N CYS A 30 -5.70 2.52 0.07
CA CYS A 30 -4.77 3.58 -0.30
C CYS A 30 -4.42 3.56 -1.79
N LEU A 31 -4.18 2.40 -2.40
CA LEU A 31 -3.92 2.31 -3.84
C LEU A 31 -5.24 2.35 -4.60
N GLY A 32 -6.14 1.39 -4.34
CA GLY A 32 -7.43 1.31 -5.04
C GLY A 32 -8.30 2.55 -4.81
N GLY A 33 -8.41 3.01 -3.57
CA GLY A 33 -9.18 4.21 -3.23
C GLY A 33 -8.61 5.48 -3.83
N SER A 34 -7.30 5.68 -3.87
CA SER A 34 -6.73 6.87 -4.53
C SER A 34 -6.93 6.87 -6.05
N VAL A 35 -6.86 5.71 -6.72
CA VAL A 35 -7.26 5.58 -8.14
C VAL A 35 -8.72 6.01 -8.29
N ALA A 36 -9.61 5.45 -7.46
CA ALA A 36 -11.05 5.73 -7.51
C ALA A 36 -11.36 7.21 -7.28
N THR A 37 -10.75 7.83 -6.26
CA THR A 37 -10.94 9.24 -5.92
C THR A 37 -10.53 10.13 -7.09
N VAL A 38 -9.32 9.97 -7.61
CA VAL A 38 -8.80 10.84 -8.68
C VAL A 38 -9.63 10.71 -9.96
N VAL A 39 -10.01 9.49 -10.32
CA VAL A 39 -10.78 9.22 -11.54
C VAL A 39 -12.19 9.77 -11.43
N SER A 40 -12.87 9.51 -10.30
CA SER A 40 -14.23 9.99 -10.03
C SER A 40 -14.29 11.52 -10.00
N GLU A 41 -13.35 12.17 -9.32
CA GLU A 41 -13.33 13.63 -9.22
C GLU A 41 -13.02 14.31 -10.56
N ARG A 42 -12.24 13.66 -11.43
CA ARG A 42 -12.02 14.13 -12.81
C ARG A 42 -13.29 13.96 -13.64
N GLU A 43 -13.94 12.80 -13.57
CA GLU A 43 -15.18 12.51 -14.30
C GLU A 43 -16.34 13.43 -13.89
N GLN A 44 -16.43 13.79 -12.61
CA GLN A 44 -17.43 14.73 -12.07
C GLN A 44 -17.07 16.22 -12.31
N HIS A 45 -15.97 16.50 -13.03
CA HIS A 45 -15.42 17.85 -13.23
C HIS A 45 -15.15 18.61 -11.92
N MET A 46 -14.97 17.91 -10.80
CA MET A 46 -14.65 18.50 -9.51
C MET A 46 -13.27 19.16 -9.55
N LEU A 47 -12.32 18.58 -10.28
CA LEU A 47 -10.99 19.17 -10.51
C LEU A 47 -11.08 20.58 -11.12
N LYS A 48 -11.98 20.80 -12.10
CA LYS A 48 -12.17 22.12 -12.71
C LYS A 48 -12.65 23.15 -11.70
N ARG A 49 -13.57 22.76 -10.82
CA ARG A 49 -14.06 23.61 -9.72
C ARG A 49 -12.95 23.91 -8.71
N LEU A 50 -12.11 22.91 -8.41
CA LEU A 50 -10.96 23.07 -7.52
C LEU A 50 -9.96 24.11 -8.07
N PHE A 51 -9.75 24.16 -9.38
CA PHE A 51 -8.86 25.15 -10.02
C PHE A 51 -9.39 26.58 -9.98
N LEU A 52 -10.69 26.78 -9.75
CA LEU A 52 -11.28 28.11 -9.56
C LEU A 52 -11.16 28.60 -8.10
N SER A 53 -10.86 27.69 -7.17
CA SER A 53 -10.62 28.03 -5.77
C SER A 53 -9.17 28.48 -5.55
N PRO A 54 -8.86 29.26 -4.49
CA PRO A 54 -7.49 29.67 -4.16
C PRO A 54 -6.60 28.52 -3.64
N LEU A 55 -7.01 27.26 -3.82
CA LEU A 55 -6.25 26.10 -3.37
C LEU A 55 -5.04 25.86 -4.28
N GLY A 56 -3.86 25.77 -3.66
CA GLY A 56 -2.66 25.32 -4.35
C GLY A 56 -2.79 23.86 -4.77
N GLY A 57 -2.22 23.50 -5.93
CA GLY A 57 -2.31 22.13 -6.44
C GLY A 57 -1.69 21.07 -5.51
N ILE A 58 -0.75 21.48 -4.65
CA ILE A 58 -0.16 20.65 -3.59
C ILE A 58 -1.22 20.21 -2.57
N SER A 59 -2.17 21.10 -2.23
CA SER A 59 -3.20 20.85 -1.23
C SER A 59 -4.13 19.70 -1.63
N TYR A 60 -4.37 19.50 -2.93
CA TYR A 60 -5.18 18.39 -3.43
C TYR A 60 -4.49 17.04 -3.18
N PHE A 61 -3.24 16.91 -3.61
CA PHE A 61 -2.46 15.69 -3.42
C PHE A 61 -2.28 15.38 -1.93
N LEU A 62 -1.90 16.37 -1.12
CA LEU A 62 -1.74 16.21 0.32
C LEU A 62 -3.06 15.88 1.01
N GLY A 63 -4.19 16.43 0.55
CA GLY A 63 -5.51 16.14 1.10
C GLY A 63 -5.91 14.69 0.90
N ILE A 64 -5.73 14.15 -0.31
CA ILE A 64 -5.99 12.74 -0.60
C ILE A 64 -5.03 11.85 0.19
N PHE A 65 -3.74 12.20 0.23
CA PHE A 65 -2.76 11.47 1.01
C PHE A 65 -3.11 11.43 2.50
N LEU A 66 -3.51 12.56 3.09
CA LEU A 66 -3.89 12.67 4.49
C LEU A 66 -5.16 11.87 4.78
N ALA A 67 -6.17 11.95 3.91
CA ALA A 67 -7.40 11.17 4.04
C ALA A 67 -7.10 9.66 4.06
N HIS A 68 -6.29 9.17 3.12
CA HIS A 68 -5.90 7.77 3.06
C HIS A 68 -4.93 7.37 4.19
N SER A 69 -4.15 8.31 4.73
CA SER A 69 -3.33 8.10 5.93
C SER A 69 -4.19 7.84 7.16
N CYS A 70 -5.26 8.63 7.33
CA CYS A 70 -6.23 8.42 8.41
C CYS A 70 -6.94 7.07 8.27
N ILE A 71 -7.42 6.74 7.06
CA ILE A 71 -8.08 5.46 6.78
C ILE A 71 -7.13 4.29 7.05
N GLY A 72 -5.93 4.34 6.48
CA GLY A 72 -4.95 3.26 6.59
C GLY A 72 -4.45 3.05 8.02
N THR A 73 -4.22 4.12 8.76
CA THR A 73 -3.89 4.04 10.19
C THR A 73 -5.05 3.42 10.98
N GLY A 74 -6.29 3.81 10.69
CA GLY A 74 -7.47 3.21 11.31
C GLY A 74 -7.59 1.71 11.02
N GLN A 75 -7.38 1.29 9.77
CA GLN A 75 -7.38 -0.12 9.37
C GLN A 75 -6.29 -0.92 10.11
N ALA A 76 -5.07 -0.39 10.16
CA ALA A 76 -3.97 -1.02 10.87
C ALA A 76 -4.27 -1.16 12.38
N LEU A 77 -4.82 -0.11 13.00
CA LEU A 77 -5.23 -0.14 14.40
C LEU A 77 -6.30 -1.19 14.68
N VAL A 78 -7.31 -1.30 13.80
CA VAL A 78 -8.36 -2.32 13.92
C VAL A 78 -7.77 -3.72 13.85
N VAL A 79 -6.95 -4.02 12.84
CA VAL A 79 -6.32 -5.35 12.68
C VAL A 79 -5.38 -5.66 13.84
N TYR A 80 -4.54 -4.70 14.23
CA TYR A 80 -3.63 -4.84 15.37
C TYR A 80 -4.39 -5.16 16.65
N THR A 81 -5.48 -4.44 16.92
CA THR A 81 -6.29 -4.61 18.12
C THR A 81 -6.95 -5.98 18.14
N ILE A 82 -7.56 -6.41 17.03
CA ILE A 82 -8.19 -7.73 16.91
C ILE A 82 -7.14 -8.84 17.11
N ALA A 83 -5.98 -8.73 16.45
CA ALA A 83 -4.90 -9.70 16.60
C ALA A 83 -4.39 -9.76 18.06
N ALA A 84 -4.24 -8.62 18.74
CA ALA A 84 -3.88 -8.59 20.15
C ALA A 84 -4.92 -9.29 21.04
N PHE A 85 -6.22 -9.08 20.78
CA PHE A 85 -7.30 -9.76 21.50
C PHE A 85 -7.34 -11.28 21.25
N LEU A 86 -6.93 -11.72 20.06
CA LEU A 86 -6.79 -13.14 19.71
C LEU A 86 -5.50 -13.78 20.27
N GLY A 87 -4.69 -13.02 21.02
CA GLY A 87 -3.49 -13.53 21.68
C GLY A 87 -2.19 -13.33 20.89
N ALA A 88 -2.21 -12.61 19.77
CA ALA A 88 -0.99 -12.27 19.04
C ALA A 88 -0.08 -11.40 19.91
N ARG A 89 1.19 -11.80 20.01
CA ARG A 89 2.21 -11.07 20.78
C ARG A 89 3.01 -10.18 19.83
N PHE A 90 2.87 -8.87 20.00
CA PHE A 90 3.66 -7.88 19.29
C PHE A 90 4.96 -7.62 20.04
N GLN A 91 6.08 -8.06 19.48
CA GLN A 91 7.38 -8.05 20.18
C GLN A 91 8.21 -6.80 19.89
N GLY A 92 8.03 -6.17 18.73
CA GLY A 92 8.86 -5.06 18.27
C GLY A 92 8.34 -3.66 18.61
N SER A 93 9.05 -2.67 18.06
CA SER A 93 8.71 -1.25 18.26
C SER A 93 7.43 -0.85 17.52
N VAL A 94 6.43 -0.37 18.29
CA VAL A 94 5.18 0.18 17.75
C VAL A 94 5.46 1.37 16.82
N LEU A 95 6.42 2.23 17.18
CA LEU A 95 6.80 3.38 16.36
C LEU A 95 7.36 2.95 15.00
N LEU A 96 8.18 1.89 14.98
CA LEU A 96 8.73 1.35 13.73
C LEU A 96 7.62 0.77 12.85
N GLY A 97 6.66 0.05 13.44
CA GLY A 97 5.47 -0.44 12.73
C GLY A 97 4.65 0.70 12.12
N ILE A 98 4.39 1.77 12.88
CA ILE A 98 3.69 2.98 12.39
C ILE A 98 4.44 3.61 11.21
N LEU A 99 5.78 3.70 11.30
CA LEU A 99 6.59 4.27 10.23
C LEU A 99 6.53 3.44 8.95
N ILE A 100 6.60 2.11 9.05
CA ILE A 100 6.44 1.20 7.91
C ILE A 100 5.07 1.38 7.25
N ILE A 101 4.00 1.44 8.05
CA ILE A 101 2.64 1.70 7.56
C ILE A 101 2.59 3.02 6.80
N PHE A 102 3.14 4.09 7.37
CA PHE A 102 3.10 5.42 6.75
C PHE A 102 3.87 5.47 5.42
N LEU A 103 5.08 4.90 5.36
CA LEU A 103 5.86 4.78 4.11
C LEU A 103 5.08 4.00 3.04
N SER A 104 4.36 2.96 3.45
CA SER A 104 3.57 2.13 2.55
C SER A 104 2.33 2.86 2.05
N ILE A 105 1.67 3.65 2.88
CA ILE A 105 0.55 4.51 2.46
C ILE A 105 1.04 5.52 1.41
N ILE A 106 2.19 6.16 1.62
CA ILE A 106 2.78 7.08 0.63
C ILE A 106 3.02 6.36 -0.69
N ALA A 107 3.64 5.18 -0.65
CA ALA A 107 3.90 4.35 -1.82
C ALA A 107 2.61 4.02 -2.58
N TYR A 108 1.58 3.52 -1.88
CA TYR A 108 0.32 3.09 -2.47
C TYR A 108 -0.49 4.24 -3.04
N VAL A 109 -0.57 5.37 -2.34
CA VAL A 109 -1.24 6.57 -2.84
C VAL A 109 -0.54 7.08 -4.10
N GLY A 110 0.80 7.13 -4.13
CA GLY A 110 1.52 7.57 -5.31
C GLY A 110 1.34 6.64 -6.53
N VAL A 111 1.34 5.31 -6.32
CA VAL A 111 1.00 4.34 -7.37
C VAL A 111 -0.43 4.55 -7.85
N GLY A 112 -1.39 4.72 -6.94
CA GLY A 112 -2.78 4.93 -7.32
C GLY A 112 -3.01 6.23 -8.07
N PHE A 113 -2.31 7.31 -7.72
CA PHE A 113 -2.28 8.54 -8.51
C PHE A 113 -1.75 8.31 -9.92
N PHE A 114 -0.62 7.60 -10.05
CA PHE A 114 -0.04 7.29 -11.36
C PHE A 114 -1.06 6.51 -12.22
N LEU A 115 -1.61 5.42 -11.70
CA LEU A 115 -2.59 4.60 -12.42
C LEU A 115 -3.86 5.38 -12.77
N GLY A 116 -4.43 6.12 -11.81
CA GLY A 116 -5.68 6.86 -11.99
C GLY A 116 -5.56 8.03 -12.98
N THR A 117 -4.42 8.72 -12.99
CA THR A 117 -4.20 9.85 -13.91
C THR A 117 -3.78 9.41 -15.30
N GLN A 118 -2.94 8.37 -15.42
CA GLN A 118 -2.35 7.97 -16.71
C GLN A 118 -3.17 6.91 -17.46
N LEU A 119 -3.82 5.99 -16.74
CA LEU A 119 -4.39 4.78 -17.36
C LEU A 119 -5.91 4.71 -17.29
N ALA A 120 -6.56 5.38 -16.32
CA ALA A 120 -8.02 5.43 -16.25
C ALA A 120 -8.55 6.72 -16.87
N ARG A 121 -9.72 6.64 -17.52
CA ARG A 121 -10.51 7.80 -17.99
C ARG A 121 -11.85 7.90 -17.27
N ARG A 122 -12.50 6.76 -17.03
CA ARG A 122 -13.80 6.66 -16.36
C ARG A 122 -13.71 5.83 -15.08
N THR A 123 -14.67 6.05 -14.18
CA THR A 123 -14.75 5.31 -12.91
C THR A 123 -14.89 3.79 -13.14
N GLU A 124 -15.49 3.39 -14.26
CA GLU A 124 -15.58 1.98 -14.69
C GLU A 124 -14.19 1.34 -14.92
N ASP A 125 -13.17 2.13 -15.31
CA ASP A 125 -11.81 1.64 -15.56
C ASP A 125 -11.08 1.29 -14.26
N VAL A 126 -11.52 1.82 -13.12
CA VAL A 126 -10.86 1.65 -11.81
C VAL A 126 -10.79 0.17 -11.44
N ASN A 127 -11.92 -0.54 -11.55
CA ASN A 127 -11.99 -1.96 -11.24
C ASN A 127 -11.11 -2.78 -12.18
N ALA A 128 -11.06 -2.40 -13.47
CA ALA A 128 -10.20 -3.07 -14.44
C ALA A 128 -8.71 -2.87 -14.10
N LEU A 129 -8.28 -1.66 -13.72
CA LEU A 129 -6.90 -1.38 -13.33
C LEU A 129 -6.49 -2.08 -12.03
N VAL A 130 -7.34 -2.00 -11.00
CA VAL A 130 -7.09 -2.68 -9.72
C VAL A 130 -7.10 -4.20 -9.91
N GLY A 131 -7.98 -4.74 -10.75
CA GLY A 131 -7.95 -6.16 -11.10
C GLY A 131 -6.69 -6.57 -11.86
N THR A 132 -6.34 -5.82 -12.91
CA THR A 132 -5.25 -6.17 -13.83
C THR A 132 -3.86 -5.99 -13.22
N PHE A 133 -3.62 -4.88 -12.53
CA PHE A 133 -2.31 -4.58 -11.94
C PHE A 133 -2.27 -4.87 -10.44
N GLY A 134 -3.37 -4.58 -9.76
CA GLY A 134 -3.45 -4.66 -8.32
C GLY A 134 -3.42 -6.08 -7.77
N VAL A 135 -4.23 -6.98 -8.34
CA VAL A 135 -4.30 -8.38 -7.87
C VAL A 135 -2.94 -9.10 -8.05
N PRO A 136 -2.25 -9.01 -9.20
CA PRO A 136 -0.90 -9.59 -9.31
C PRO A 136 0.08 -9.01 -8.29
N LEU A 137 0.03 -7.69 -8.02
CA LEU A 137 0.85 -7.07 -7.00
C LEU A 137 0.51 -7.59 -5.60
N LEU A 138 -0.77 -7.77 -5.25
CA LEU A 138 -1.15 -8.36 -3.96
C LEU A 138 -0.64 -9.78 -3.79
N ILE A 139 -0.75 -10.61 -4.83
CA ILE A 139 -0.25 -11.99 -4.82
C ILE A 139 1.26 -11.99 -4.63
N LEU A 140 2.00 -11.25 -5.46
CA LEU A 140 3.46 -11.12 -5.35
C LEU A 140 3.92 -10.47 -4.04
N GLY A 141 3.07 -9.67 -3.43
CA GLY A 141 3.32 -9.04 -2.14
C GLY A 141 3.17 -9.97 -0.95
N GLY A 142 2.71 -11.22 -1.17
CA GLY A 142 2.49 -12.19 -0.12
C GLY A 142 1.19 -12.01 0.66
N ALA A 143 0.23 -11.24 0.13
CA ALA A 143 -1.03 -10.97 0.83
C ALA A 143 -1.93 -12.22 0.95
N PHE A 144 -1.88 -13.11 -0.04
CA PHE A 144 -2.70 -14.35 -0.09
C PHE A 144 -1.92 -15.60 0.31
N LEU A 145 -0.62 -15.63 0.02
CA LEU A 145 0.27 -16.75 0.31
C LEU A 145 1.53 -16.17 0.99
N PRO A 146 1.88 -16.62 2.20
CA PRO A 146 3.12 -16.18 2.85
C PRO A 146 4.31 -16.36 1.93
N THR A 147 5.14 -15.32 1.86
CA THR A 147 6.36 -15.24 1.02
C THR A 147 7.37 -16.35 1.36
N ALA A 148 7.36 -16.84 2.60
CA ALA A 148 8.16 -17.98 3.05
C ALA A 148 7.88 -19.27 2.25
N LEU A 149 6.74 -19.34 1.56
CA LEU A 149 6.32 -20.46 0.71
C LEU A 149 6.63 -20.22 -0.78
N PHE A 150 7.21 -19.07 -1.13
CA PHE A 150 7.53 -18.77 -2.54
C PHE A 150 8.77 -19.54 -3.00
N PRO A 151 8.79 -20.03 -4.25
CA PRO A 151 10.03 -20.48 -4.87
C PRO A 151 10.98 -19.29 -5.07
N GLU A 152 12.28 -19.55 -5.13
CA GLU A 152 13.33 -18.52 -5.21
C GLU A 152 13.10 -17.52 -6.36
N GLN A 153 12.70 -18.02 -7.52
CA GLN A 153 12.41 -17.21 -8.71
C GLN A 153 11.27 -16.20 -8.48
N LEU A 154 10.22 -16.62 -7.76
CA LEU A 154 9.08 -15.76 -7.46
C LEU A 154 9.46 -14.73 -6.40
N LEU A 155 10.31 -15.12 -5.45
CA LEU A 155 10.84 -14.22 -4.41
C LEU A 155 11.72 -13.12 -5.02
N GLU A 156 12.53 -13.42 -6.04
CA GLU A 156 13.31 -12.41 -6.77
C GLU A 156 12.42 -11.35 -7.43
N ILE A 157 11.30 -11.77 -8.02
CA ILE A 157 10.33 -10.85 -8.62
C ILE A 157 9.60 -10.05 -7.53
N ALA A 158 9.24 -10.70 -6.42
CA ALA A 158 8.55 -10.07 -5.29
C ALA A 158 9.36 -8.91 -4.67
N LYS A 159 10.69 -8.96 -4.71
CA LYS A 159 11.57 -7.87 -4.21
C LYS A 159 11.45 -6.55 -4.98
N PHE A 160 10.74 -6.50 -6.11
CA PHE A 160 10.42 -5.24 -6.79
C PHE A 160 9.09 -4.63 -6.31
N ASN A 161 8.38 -5.31 -5.42
CA ASN A 161 7.03 -4.96 -5.01
C ASN A 161 7.02 -4.28 -3.63
N PRO A 162 6.48 -3.05 -3.48
CA PRO A 162 6.38 -2.40 -2.18
C PRO A 162 5.51 -3.17 -1.18
N ILE A 163 4.53 -3.95 -1.65
CA ILE A 163 3.67 -4.76 -0.77
C ILE A 163 4.47 -5.89 -0.12
N TYR A 164 5.40 -6.50 -0.86
CA TYR A 164 6.33 -7.49 -0.32
C TYR A 164 7.17 -6.87 0.80
N HIS A 165 7.80 -5.72 0.54
CA HIS A 165 8.63 -5.08 1.56
C HIS A 165 7.84 -4.61 2.78
N MET A 166 6.59 -4.16 2.60
CA MET A 166 5.72 -3.83 3.72
C MET A 166 5.40 -5.05 4.59
N ASN A 167 4.94 -6.14 3.96
CA ASN A 167 4.53 -7.34 4.69
C ASN A 167 5.71 -7.97 5.44
N GLU A 168 6.87 -8.10 4.79
CA GLU A 168 8.08 -8.64 5.44
C GLU A 168 8.58 -7.75 6.58
N ALA A 169 8.60 -6.43 6.40
CA ALA A 169 9.02 -5.50 7.45
C ALA A 169 8.06 -5.53 8.65
N LEU A 170 6.74 -5.53 8.39
CA LEU A 170 5.74 -5.64 9.46
C LEU A 170 5.81 -6.99 10.15
N LEU A 171 6.00 -8.08 9.41
CA LEU A 171 6.14 -9.43 9.98
C LEU A 171 7.35 -9.50 10.90
N GLY A 172 8.51 -9.02 10.44
CA GLY A 172 9.72 -8.97 11.25
C GLY A 172 9.55 -8.13 12.52
N VAL A 173 8.89 -6.97 12.45
CA VAL A 173 8.69 -6.12 13.63
C VAL A 173 7.63 -6.69 14.57
N TRP A 174 6.48 -7.10 14.04
CA TRP A 174 5.33 -7.53 14.84
C TRP A 174 5.55 -8.91 15.42
N ALA A 175 5.93 -9.89 14.59
CA ALA A 175 6.07 -11.28 14.99
C ALA A 175 7.44 -11.60 15.58
N ASP A 176 8.53 -11.11 14.99
CA ASP A 176 9.90 -11.45 15.44
C ASP A 176 10.52 -10.45 16.42
N GLY A 177 9.95 -9.24 16.53
CA GLY A 177 10.53 -8.18 17.36
C GLY A 177 11.81 -7.58 16.78
N ASN A 178 12.00 -7.72 15.47
CA ASN A 178 13.19 -7.23 14.78
C ASN A 178 13.33 -5.71 14.89
N SER A 179 14.56 -5.26 15.07
CA SER A 179 14.97 -3.86 15.07
C SER A 179 15.12 -3.33 13.63
N LEU A 180 15.26 -2.00 13.50
CA LEU A 180 15.46 -1.34 12.20
C LEU A 180 16.62 -1.94 11.39
N VAL A 181 17.72 -2.31 12.07
CA VAL A 181 18.91 -2.89 11.43
C VAL A 181 18.60 -4.23 10.76
N GLN A 182 17.75 -5.05 11.38
CA GLN A 182 17.39 -6.37 10.86
C GLN A 182 16.40 -6.31 9.68
N ILE A 183 15.63 -5.23 9.57
CA ILE A 183 14.68 -5.00 8.47
C ILE A 183 15.16 -3.91 7.49
N GLU A 184 16.45 -3.55 7.53
CA GLU A 184 16.97 -2.35 6.86
C GLU A 184 16.73 -2.37 5.34
N SER A 185 16.84 -3.54 4.72
CA SER A 185 16.62 -3.72 3.28
C SER A 185 15.20 -3.35 2.88
N HIS A 186 14.20 -3.83 3.63
CA HIS A 186 12.79 -3.54 3.39
C HIS A 186 12.46 -2.09 3.73
N PHE A 187 13.01 -1.58 4.83
CA PHE A 187 12.80 -0.20 5.24
C PHE A 187 13.33 0.80 4.21
N TRP A 188 14.57 0.64 3.76
CA TRP A 188 15.18 1.53 2.77
C TRP A 188 14.54 1.40 1.39
N PHE A 189 14.10 0.19 1.01
CA PHE A 189 13.28 0.03 -0.19
C PHE A 189 12.00 0.86 -0.09
N LEU A 190 11.22 0.72 0.98
CA LEU A 190 9.97 1.48 1.16
C LEU A 190 10.23 2.99 1.20
N PHE A 191 11.29 3.42 1.88
CA PHE A 191 11.68 4.82 1.93
C PHE A 191 12.02 5.37 0.54
N GLY A 192 12.85 4.66 -0.23
CA GLY A 192 13.21 5.05 -1.59
C GLY A 192 12.00 5.03 -2.53
N PHE A 193 11.22 3.96 -2.50
CA PHE A 193 10.04 3.79 -3.34
C PHE A 193 8.97 4.84 -3.03
N SER A 194 8.68 5.10 -1.76
CA SER A 194 7.73 6.14 -1.34
C SER A 194 8.19 7.53 -1.80
N SER A 195 9.48 7.84 -1.69
CA SER A 195 10.06 9.10 -2.15
C SER A 195 9.92 9.27 -3.66
N VAL A 196 10.20 8.21 -4.44
CA VAL A 196 9.98 8.19 -5.89
C VAL A 196 8.50 8.37 -6.21
N MET A 197 7.60 7.71 -5.49
CA MET A 197 6.16 7.78 -5.72
C MET A 197 5.55 9.13 -5.36
N VAL A 198 6.11 9.87 -4.41
CA VAL A 198 5.74 11.28 -4.18
C VAL A 198 6.07 12.11 -5.43
N ILE A 199 7.25 11.93 -6.00
CA ILE A 199 7.68 12.66 -7.21
C ILE A 199 6.79 12.26 -8.40
N VAL A 200 6.58 10.97 -8.63
CA VAL A 200 5.75 10.46 -9.73
C VAL A 200 4.29 10.89 -9.58
N GLY A 201 3.73 10.78 -8.38
CA GLY A 201 2.35 11.23 -8.08
C GLY A 201 2.19 12.73 -8.31
N TRP A 202 3.18 13.53 -7.89
CA TRP A 202 3.19 14.97 -8.13
C TRP A 202 3.28 15.32 -9.62
N LEU A 203 4.18 14.69 -10.37
CA LEU A 203 4.33 14.91 -11.81
C LEU A 203 3.07 14.50 -12.57
N SER A 204 2.47 13.37 -12.17
CA SER A 204 1.23 12.84 -12.73
C SER A 204 0.06 13.81 -12.51
N TYR A 205 -0.06 14.37 -11.29
CA TYR A 205 -1.02 15.41 -10.97
C TYR A 205 -0.80 16.67 -11.82
N GLN A 206 0.44 17.17 -11.89
CA GLN A 206 0.79 18.34 -12.70
C GLN A 206 0.49 18.16 -14.19
N GLY A 207 0.70 16.95 -14.72
CA GLY A 207 0.32 16.58 -16.08
C GLY A 207 -1.20 16.65 -16.28
N MET A 208 -1.95 16.03 -15.37
CA MET A 208 -3.42 16.07 -15.40
C MET A 208 -3.97 17.50 -15.35
N VAL A 209 -3.48 18.35 -14.44
CA VAL A 209 -3.90 19.76 -14.34
C VAL A 209 -3.65 20.52 -15.64
N ARG A 210 -2.50 20.31 -16.29
CA ARG A 210 -2.16 20.97 -17.56
C ARG A 210 -3.09 20.57 -18.70
N VAL A 211 -3.48 19.30 -18.76
CA VAL A 211 -4.41 18.81 -19.77
C VAL A 211 -5.81 19.36 -19.52
N GLU A 212 -6.28 19.29 -18.27
CA GLU A 212 -7.64 19.68 -17.91
C GLU A 212 -7.88 21.20 -18.00
N ARG A 213 -6.83 22.02 -17.80
CA ARG A 213 -6.92 23.48 -18.03
C ARG A 213 -7.04 23.87 -19.51
N ARG A 214 -6.66 22.98 -20.44
CA ARG A 214 -6.74 23.25 -21.89
C ARG A 214 -8.09 22.87 -22.49
N LEU A 215 -8.92 22.13 -21.76
CA LEU A 215 -10.23 21.61 -22.18
C LEU A 215 -11.38 22.38 -21.52
#